data_AF-A0A2J7YV67-F1
#
_entry.id   AF-A0A2J7YV67-F1
#
_cell.length_a   1.000
_cell.length_b   1.000
_cell.length_c   1.000
_cell.angle_alpha   90.00
_cell.angle_beta   90.00
_cell.angle_gamma   90.00
#
_symmetry.space_group_name_H-M   'P 1'
#
loop_
_entity.id
_entity.type
_entity.pdbx_description
1 polymer ?
#
loop_
_entity_poly.entity_id
_entity_poly.type
_entity_poly.pdbx_seq_one_letter_code
_entity_poly.pdbx_strand_id
1 'polypeptide(L)' 'MPREALLACDLFEVRTLTGARLYVFAVIEHTTRRIRVLGATAHPTGDWIVQLGRNHLLHALREHQHAA' A
#
# COMPACT_ATOMS: atom_id res chain seq x y z
N MET A 1 23.50 12.20 -1.44
CA MET A 1 22.26 11.94 -0.69
C MET A 1 21.98 10.46 -0.77
N PRO A 2 21.90 9.71 0.33
CA PRO A 2 21.51 8.31 0.26
C PRO A 2 20.11 8.27 -0.34
N ARG A 3 19.88 7.36 -1.28
CA ARG A 3 18.62 7.25 -2.02
C ARG A 3 17.60 6.59 -1.10
N GLU A 4 17.08 7.35 -0.14
CA GLU A 4 15.93 6.95 0.67
C GLU A 4 14.82 6.53 -0.29
N ALA A 5 14.34 5.30 -0.15
CA ALA A 5 13.34 4.73 -1.04
C ALA A 5 12.06 5.58 -0.95
N LEU A 6 11.83 6.43 -1.97
CA LEU A 6 10.64 7.27 -2.04
C LEU A 6 9.43 6.38 -2.33
N LEU A 7 8.52 6.30 -1.37
CA LEU A 7 7.23 5.62 -1.52
C LEU A 7 6.15 6.67 -1.80
N ALA A 8 5.33 6.43 -2.81
CA ALA A 8 4.06 7.14 -2.98
C ALA A 8 2.90 6.19 -2.71
N CYS A 9 1.85 6.73 -2.10
CA CYS A 9 0.65 5.98 -1.73
C CYS A 9 -0.55 6.63 -2.41
N ASP A 10 -1.47 5.82 -2.93
CA ASP A 10 -2.68 6.32 -3.58
C ASP A 10 -3.86 5.36 -3.40
N LEU A 11 -5.07 5.90 -3.59
CA LEU A 11 -6.31 5.13 -3.70
C LEU A 11 -6.86 5.22 -5.12
N PHE A 12 -7.22 4.08 -5.68
CA PHE A 12 -7.93 4.02 -6.95
C PHE A 12 -9.16 3.12 -6.89
N GLU A 13 -10.13 3.45 -7.73
CA GLU A 13 -11.37 2.69 -7.87
C GLU A 13 -11.17 1.49 -8.79
N VAL A 14 -11.74 0.34 -8.42
CA VAL A 14 -11.90 -0.81 -9.31
C VAL A 14 -13.35 -1.27 -9.31
N ARG A 15 -13.81 -1.75 -10.46
CA ARG A 15 -15.14 -2.34 -10.64
C ARG A 15 -14.98 -3.84 -10.79
N THR A 16 -15.71 -4.61 -9.99
CA THR A 16 -15.72 -6.08 -10.08
C THR A 16 -16.59 -6.53 -11.26
N LEU A 17 -16.50 -7.81 -11.63
CA LEU A 17 -17.38 -8.40 -12.65
C LEU A 17 -18.87 -8.33 -12.28
N THR A 18 -19.18 -8.29 -10.99
CA THR A 18 -20.55 -8.11 -10.47
C THR A 18 -20.99 -6.64 -10.44
N GLY A 19 -20.15 -5.72 -10.89
CA GLY A 19 -20.40 -4.27 -10.87
C GLY A 19 -20.19 -3.61 -9.51
N ALA A 20 -19.71 -4.35 -8.49
CA ALA A 20 -19.39 -3.76 -7.20
C ALA A 20 -18.21 -2.79 -7.34
N ARG A 21 -18.31 -1.64 -6.68
CA ARG A 21 -17.22 -0.66 -6.59
C ARG A 21 -16.36 -0.98 -5.37
N LEU A 22 -15.06 -1.12 -5.58
CA LEU A 22 -14.07 -1.22 -4.51
C LEU A 22 -13.03 -0.12 -4.67
N TYR A 23 -12.49 0.31 -3.54
CA TYR A 23 -11.34 1.21 -3.46
C TYR A 23 -10.14 0.40 -3.01
N VAL A 24 -9.04 0.54 -3.74
CA VAL A 24 -7.79 -0.17 -3.50
C VAL A 24 -6.78 0.83 -2.98
N PHE A 25 -6.15 0.54 -1.84
CA PHE A 25 -5.03 1.30 -1.33
C PHE A 25 -3.72 0.62 -1.72
N ALA A 26 -2.85 1.34 -2.43
CA ALA A 26 -1.60 0.81 -2.94
C ALA A 26 -0.43 1.76 -2.68
N VAL A 27 0.77 1.18 -2.59
CA VAL A 27 2.03 1.89 -2.45
C VAL A 27 2.91 1.54 -3.64
N ILE A 28 3.58 2.53 -4.22
CA ILE A 28 4.59 2.35 -5.26
C ILE A 28 5.96 2.81 -4.77
N GLU A 29 6.95 1.94 -4.92
CA GLU A 29 8.35 2.33 -4.76
C GLU A 29 8.80 3.06 -6.04
N HIS A 30 9.12 4.36 -5.93
CA HIS A 30 9.37 5.21 -7.10
C HIS A 30 10.59 4.77 -7.92
N THR A 31 11.61 4.23 -7.27
CA THR A 31 12.87 3.82 -7.90
C THR A 31 12.72 2.54 -8.70
N THR A 32 12.01 1.54 -8.15
CA THR A 32 11.84 0.22 -8.78
C THR A 32 10.53 0.10 -9.55
N ARG A 33 9.63 1.08 -9.40
CA ARG A 33 8.25 1.08 -9.93
C ARG A 33 7.44 -0.13 -9.48
N ARG A 34 7.82 -0.76 -8.37
CA ARG A 34 7.08 -1.89 -7.79
C ARG A 34 5.87 -1.39 -7.03
N ILE A 35 4.69 -1.86 -7.44
CA ILE A 35 3.43 -1.57 -6.77
C ILE A 35 3.12 -2.70 -5.79
N ARG A 36 2.66 -2.33 -4.59
CA ARG A 36 2.16 -3.24 -3.56
C ARG A 36 0.79 -2.80 -3.12
N VAL A 37 -0.19 -3.67 -3.32
CA VAL A 37 -1.56 -3.47 -2.84
C VAL A 37 -1.59 -3.79 -1.35
N LEU A 38 -2.08 -2.86 -0.54
CA LEU A 38 -2.21 -3.04 0.90
C LEU A 38 -3.60 -3.55 1.29
N GLY A 39 -4.63 -3.22 0.50
CA GLY A 39 -5.98 -3.74 0.70
C GLY A 39 -7.01 -3.17 -0.27
N ALA A 40 -8.20 -3.77 -0.27
CA ALA A 40 -9.36 -3.32 -1.03
C ALA A 40 -10.62 -3.34 -0.15
N THR A 41 -11.47 -2.32 -0.27
CA THR A 41 -12.73 -2.22 0.49
C THR A 41 -13.79 -1.43 -0.29
N ALA A 42 -15.07 -1.70 -0.05
CA ALA A 42 -16.16 -0.89 -0.60
C ALA A 42 -16.29 0.48 0.10
N HIS A 43 -15.78 0.60 1.33
CA HIS A 43 -15.93 1.77 2.19
C HIS A 43 -14.57 2.17 2.78
N PRO A 44 -13.74 2.93 2.05
CA PRO A 44 -12.45 3.37 2.56
C PRO A 44 -12.66 4.41 3.65
N THR A 45 -12.01 4.22 4.80
CA THR A 45 -11.99 5.17 5.91
C THR A 45 -10.56 5.55 6.24
N GLY A 46 -10.36 6.71 6.90
CA GLY A 46 -9.04 7.14 7.35
C GLY A 46 -8.37 6.11 8.27
N ASP A 47 -9.12 5.55 9.22
CA ASP A 47 -8.61 4.53 10.15
C ASP A 47 -8.13 3.27 9.43
N TRP A 48 -8.86 2.84 8.40
CA TRP A 48 -8.46 1.71 7.58
C TRP A 48 -7.16 1.97 6.83
N ILE A 49 -7.01 3.17 6.22
CA ILE A 49 -5.78 3.59 5.55
C ILE A 49 -4.60 3.59 6.53
N VAL A 50 -4.78 4.19 7.70
CA VAL A 50 -3.75 4.28 8.74
C VAL A 50 -3.35 2.90 9.26
N GLN A 51 -4.32 1.99 9.46
CA GLN A 51 -4.01 0.64 9.91
C GLN A 51 -3.23 -0.15 8.86
N LEU A 52 -3.59 -0.05 7.59
CA LEU A 52 -2.85 -0.69 6.50
C LEU A 52 -1.43 -0.12 6.36
N GLY A 53 -1.27 1.20 6.49
CA GLY A 53 0.04 1.85 6.51
C GLY A 53 0.93 1.34 7.66
N ARG A 54 0.38 1.24 8.88
CA ARG A 54 1.09 0.67 10.03
C ARG A 54 1.50 -0.79 9.78
N ASN A 55 0.60 -1.61 9.26
CA ASN A 55 0.91 -3.01 8.93
C ASN A 55 2.03 -3.11 7.90
N HIS A 56 2.03 -2.24 6.88
CA HIS A 56 3.07 -2.20 5.86
C HIS A 56 4.44 -1.82 6.46
N LEU A 57 4.50 -0.80 7.30
CA LEU A 57 5.75 -0.42 7.99
C LEU A 57 6.28 -1.56 8.86
N LEU A 58 5.41 -2.20 9.64
CA LEU A 58 5.78 -3.36 10.47
C LEU A 58 6.30 -4.55 9.64
N HIS A 59 5.81 -4.71 8.40
CA HIS A 59 6.33 -5.73 7.48
C HIS A 59 7.72 -5.34 6.98
N ALA A 60 7.89 -4.10 6.51
CA ALA A 60 9.17 -3.61 6.00
C ALA A 60 10.28 -3.68 7.06
N LEU A 61 9.98 -3.32 8.31
CA LEU A 61 10.93 -3.43 9.42
C LEU A 61 11.37 -4.88 9.66
N ARG A 62 10.46 -5.85 9.54
CA ARG A 62 10.79 -7.28 9.67
C ARG A 62 11.64 -7.79 8.50
N GLU A 63 11.32 -7.38 7.28
CA GLU A 63 12.11 -7.73 6.09
C GLU A 63 13.56 -7.23 6.22
N HIS A 64 13.76 -6.00 6.71
CA HIS A 64 15.09 -5.44 6.93
C HIS A 64 15.88 -6.19 8.03
N GLN A 65 15.21 -6.68 9.08
CA GLN A 65 15.87 -7.45 10.15
C GLN A 65 16.38 -8.82 9.70
N HIS A 66 15.74 -9.44 8.70
CA HIS A 66 16.11 -10.76 8.19
C HIS A 66 17.08 -10.70 7.00
N ALA A 67 17.31 -9.51 6.45
CA ALA A 67 18.26 -9.27 5.36
C ALA A 67 19.68 -8.90 5.86
N ALA A 68 19.91 -8.97 7.18
CA ALA A 68 21.18 -8.74 7.87
C ALA A 68 21.64 -10.02 8.57
#